data_AF-A0A7K7PYI6-F1
#
_entry.id   AF-A0A7K7PYI6-F1
#
_cell.length_a   1.000
_cell.length_b   1.000
_cell.length_c   1.000
_cell.angle_alpha   90.00
_cell.angle_beta   90.00
_cell.angle_gamma   90.00
#
_symmetry.space_group_name_H-M   'P 1'
#
loop_
_entity.id
_entity.type
_entity.pdbx_description
1 polymer ?
#
loop_
_entity_poly.entity_id
_entity_poly.type
_entity_poly.pdbx_seq_one_letter_code
_entity_poly.pdbx_strand_id
1 'polypeptide(L)'
;AVAQAVGARLRGLTEEDSVLLEAMVPTARLPLPPPRSPAPRLPMALRICTLVCRSWGDRPQLCQVACAVGRAESPVRHGAALPQGLDSSLQQWGVAAPGQRQALARRLREASEAAMAALVASEAELSPQQRGGARARTDILGVDFLLACVDGALELVALATNSQRCLETCALAEAMGRAVGEPGGELARLLSEAMLHRAQCHLVEGKDILLIGAGGVSKSFVWEAARLYGLRVSGPGR
;
A
#
# COMPACT_ATOMS: atom_id res chain seq x y z
N ALA A 1 -22.36 -11.50 -7.89
CA ALA A 1 -22.63 -12.87 -7.40
C ALA A 1 -21.76 -13.24 -6.19
N VAL A 2 -20.42 -13.29 -6.31
CA VAL A 2 -19.51 -13.70 -5.21
C VAL A 2 -19.66 -12.83 -3.97
N ALA A 3 -19.61 -11.50 -4.09
CA ALA A 3 -19.77 -10.59 -2.94
C ALA A 3 -21.10 -10.78 -2.19
N GLN A 4 -22.19 -11.06 -2.92
CA GLN A 4 -23.50 -11.35 -2.30
C GLN A 4 -23.54 -12.72 -1.63
N ALA A 5 -22.92 -13.74 -2.24
CA ALA A 5 -22.81 -15.07 -1.65
C ALA A 5 -21.95 -15.05 -0.36
N VAL A 6 -20.82 -14.34 -0.39
CA VAL A 6 -19.96 -14.10 0.78
C VAL A 6 -20.72 -13.32 1.85
N GLY A 7 -21.36 -12.20 1.49
CA GLY A 7 -22.14 -11.41 2.43
C GLY A 7 -23.30 -12.19 3.06
N ALA A 8 -23.97 -13.06 2.31
CA ALA A 8 -25.00 -13.95 2.84
C ALA A 8 -24.42 -14.98 3.82
N ARG A 9 -23.21 -15.48 3.57
CA ARG A 9 -22.55 -16.44 4.46
C ARG A 9 -22.00 -15.81 5.73
N LEU A 10 -21.42 -14.61 5.63
CA LEU A 10 -20.95 -13.84 6.77
C LEU A 10 -22.08 -13.49 7.74
N ARG A 11 -23.27 -13.15 7.23
CA ARG A 11 -24.46 -12.86 8.06
C ARG A 11 -24.97 -14.06 8.87
N GLY A 12 -24.57 -15.28 8.49
CA GLY A 12 -24.95 -16.51 9.19
C GLY A 12 -23.91 -17.00 10.20
N LEU A 13 -22.80 -16.28 10.39
CA LEU A 13 -21.76 -16.66 11.34
C LEU A 13 -22.15 -16.25 12.75
N THR A 14 -21.94 -17.17 13.69
CA THR A 14 -22.06 -16.94 15.13
C THR A 14 -20.68 -16.72 15.76
N GLU A 15 -20.65 -16.33 17.04
CA GLU A 15 -19.39 -16.24 17.80
C GLU A 15 -18.68 -17.60 17.76
N GLU A 16 -17.37 -17.59 17.45
CA GLU A 16 -16.50 -18.75 17.20
C GLU A 16 -16.55 -19.37 15.80
N ASP A 17 -17.50 -19.00 14.93
CA ASP A 17 -17.49 -19.48 13.55
C ASP A 17 -16.39 -18.80 12.72
N SER A 18 -15.69 -19.58 11.90
CA SER A 18 -14.72 -19.08 10.92
C SER A 18 -15.01 -19.62 9.52
N VAL A 19 -14.85 -18.78 8.51
CA VAL A 19 -14.98 -19.18 7.10
C VAL A 19 -13.68 -18.86 6.39
N LEU A 20 -13.05 -19.90 5.85
CA LEU A 20 -11.96 -19.75 4.91
C LEU A 20 -12.55 -19.61 3.50
N LEU A 21 -12.42 -18.42 2.91
CA LEU A 21 -12.80 -18.17 1.53
C LEU A 21 -11.54 -18.18 0.66
N GLU A 22 -11.41 -19.18 -0.20
CA GLU A 22 -10.36 -19.22 -1.23
C GLU A 22 -10.98 -18.95 -2.61
N ALA A 23 -10.48 -17.91 -3.28
CA ALA A 23 -10.84 -17.59 -4.66
C ALA A 23 -9.65 -17.88 -5.57
N MET A 24 -9.85 -18.72 -6.58
CA MET A 24 -8.85 -18.94 -7.64
C MET A 24 -9.04 -17.90 -8.73
N VAL A 25 -8.03 -17.05 -8.92
CA VAL A 25 -8.01 -16.06 -9.99
C VAL A 25 -7.07 -16.56 -11.09
N PRO A 26 -7.54 -16.74 -12.34
CA PRO A 26 -6.68 -17.10 -13.45
C PRO A 26 -5.57 -16.05 -13.63
N THR A 27 -4.32 -16.50 -13.66
CA THR A 27 -3.17 -15.62 -13.87
C THR A 27 -3.03 -15.28 -15.35
N ALA A 28 -2.44 -14.14 -15.71
CA ALA A 28 -2.28 -13.86 -17.14
C ALA A 28 -1.41 -14.92 -17.81
N ARG A 29 -1.81 -15.29 -19.02
CA ARG A 29 -0.93 -15.94 -19.98
C ARG A 29 -0.67 -14.93 -21.08
N LEU A 30 0.54 -14.37 -21.09
CA LEU A 30 0.95 -13.52 -22.20
C LEU A 30 1.24 -14.39 -23.44
N PRO A 31 0.99 -13.88 -24.66
CA PRO A 31 1.41 -14.55 -25.87
C PRO A 31 2.90 -14.86 -25.80
N LEU A 32 3.28 -16.13 -25.99
CA LEU A 32 4.68 -16.52 -25.93
C LEU A 32 5.46 -15.79 -27.04
N PRO A 33 6.57 -15.11 -26.72
CA PRO A 33 7.55 -14.78 -27.76
C PRO A 33 8.05 -16.07 -28.42
N PRO A 34 8.50 -16.01 -29.69
CA PRO A 34 9.00 -17.20 -30.39
C PRO A 34 10.06 -17.91 -29.55
N PRO A 35 10.04 -19.25 -29.49
CA PRO A 35 10.86 -20.02 -28.57
C PRO A 35 12.34 -19.77 -28.83
N ARG A 36 13.05 -19.29 -27.80
CA ARG A 36 14.53 -19.29 -27.77
C ARG A 36 15.11 -20.66 -27.39
N SER A 37 14.26 -21.59 -26.94
CA SER A 37 14.62 -22.94 -26.48
C SER A 37 13.45 -23.90 -26.77
N PRO A 38 13.72 -25.18 -27.09
CA PRO A 38 12.68 -26.17 -27.42
C PRO A 38 11.82 -26.61 -26.23
N ALA A 39 12.15 -26.24 -24.99
CA ALA A 39 11.35 -26.60 -23.82
C ALA A 39 10.10 -25.70 -23.70
N PRO A 40 8.89 -26.28 -23.53
CA PRO A 40 7.68 -25.50 -23.29
C PRO A 40 7.79 -24.73 -21.98
N ARG A 41 7.54 -23.41 -22.01
CA ARG A 41 7.46 -22.60 -20.78
C ARG A 41 6.19 -22.99 -20.03
N LEU A 42 6.35 -23.39 -18.76
CA LEU A 42 5.21 -23.63 -17.87
C LEU A 42 4.45 -22.31 -17.64
N PRO A 43 3.12 -22.36 -17.44
CA PRO A 43 2.34 -21.17 -17.10
C PRO A 43 2.84 -20.58 -15.78
N MET A 44 3.19 -19.29 -15.77
CA MET A 44 3.72 -18.60 -14.59
C MET A 44 2.70 -17.59 -14.06
N ALA A 45 2.70 -17.38 -12.75
CA ALA A 45 1.90 -16.41 -12.03
C ALA A 45 2.80 -15.35 -11.41
N LEU A 46 2.40 -14.08 -11.48
CA LEU A 46 3.14 -12.96 -10.91
C LEU A 46 2.36 -12.39 -9.72
N ARG A 47 2.88 -12.61 -8.51
CA ARG A 47 2.45 -11.92 -7.30
C ARG A 47 3.24 -10.63 -7.16
N ILE A 48 2.55 -9.54 -6.85
CA ILE A 48 3.15 -8.22 -6.65
C ILE A 48 2.81 -7.78 -5.22
N CYS A 49 3.81 -7.72 -4.36
CA CYS A 49 3.71 -7.21 -3.00
C CYS A 49 4.01 -5.71 -3.03
N THR A 50 3.14 -4.91 -2.43
CA THR A 50 3.34 -3.46 -2.29
C THR A 50 3.36 -3.08 -0.83
N LEU A 51 4.17 -2.06 -0.51
CA LEU A 51 4.11 -1.37 0.77
C LEU A 51 3.73 0.08 0.53
N VAL A 52 2.74 0.55 1.28
CA VAL A 52 2.28 1.93 1.27
C VAL A 52 2.46 2.51 2.65
N CYS A 53 3.08 3.68 2.72
CA CYS A 53 3.25 4.44 3.95
C CYS A 53 2.26 5.60 4.00
N ARG A 54 1.71 5.88 5.18
CA ARG A 54 0.99 7.12 5.47
C ARG A 54 2.03 8.19 5.77
N SER A 55 2.20 9.13 4.86
CA SER A 55 3.17 10.22 4.99
C SER A 55 2.53 11.48 5.59
N TRP A 56 3.24 12.61 5.49
CA TRP A 56 2.80 13.87 6.05
C TRP A 56 1.42 14.29 5.51
N GLY A 57 0.55 14.77 6.41
CA GLY A 57 -0.82 15.16 6.07
C GLY A 57 -1.72 13.98 5.70
N ASP A 58 -1.43 12.78 6.25
CA ASP A 58 -2.19 11.55 6.02
C ASP A 58 -2.24 11.10 4.56
N ARG A 59 -1.22 11.48 3.78
CA ARG A 59 -1.13 11.16 2.36
C ARG A 59 -0.58 9.75 2.16
N PRO A 60 -1.31 8.84 1.50
CA PRO A 60 -0.77 7.55 1.10
C PRO A 60 0.35 7.70 0.08
N GLN A 61 1.46 6.98 0.27
CA GLN A 61 2.56 6.95 -0.68
C GLN A 61 3.11 5.52 -0.81
N LEU A 62 3.09 4.98 -2.03
CA LEU A 62 3.71 3.71 -2.35
C LEU A 62 5.23 3.83 -2.15
N CYS A 63 5.78 3.03 -1.23
CA CYS A 63 7.16 3.14 -0.78
C CYS A 63 8.07 2.00 -1.26
N GLN A 64 7.52 0.82 -1.55
CA GLN A 64 8.27 -0.29 -2.12
C GLN A 64 7.37 -1.25 -2.90
N VAL A 65 7.92 -1.89 -3.93
CA VAL A 65 7.29 -2.95 -4.71
C VAL A 65 8.24 -4.12 -4.88
N ALA A 66 7.78 -5.31 -4.55
CA ALA A 66 8.49 -6.55 -4.79
C ALA A 66 7.60 -7.55 -5.51
N CYS A 67 8.16 -8.33 -6.41
CA CYS A 67 7.44 -9.33 -7.18
C CYS A 67 7.98 -10.72 -6.88
N ALA A 68 7.09 -11.70 -6.86
CA ALA A 68 7.44 -13.11 -6.80
C ALA A 68 6.77 -13.84 -7.96
N VAL A 69 7.54 -14.62 -8.70
CA VAL A 69 7.03 -15.43 -9.80
C VAL A 69 6.92 -16.88 -9.34
N GLY A 70 5.75 -17.47 -9.51
CA GLY A 70 5.48 -18.87 -9.21
C GLY A 70 4.85 -19.59 -10.39
N ARG A 71 4.67 -20.89 -10.23
CA ARG A 71 3.87 -21.72 -11.14
C ARG A 71 2.40 -21.32 -11.05
N ALA A 72 1.71 -21.15 -12.17
CA ALA A 72 0.29 -20.75 -12.16
C ALA A 72 -0.64 -21.85 -11.64
N GLU A 73 -0.21 -23.11 -11.72
CA GLU A 73 -0.91 -24.26 -11.16
C GLU A 73 -0.84 -24.36 -9.63
N SER A 74 -0.01 -23.52 -8.99
CA SER A 74 0.20 -23.52 -7.55
C SER A 74 -0.05 -22.13 -6.95
N PRO A 75 -0.54 -22.02 -5.70
CA PRO A 75 -0.67 -20.73 -5.05
C PRO A 75 0.70 -20.03 -4.94
N VAL A 76 0.79 -18.80 -5.45
CA VAL A 76 1.99 -17.97 -5.28
C VAL A 76 1.97 -17.37 -3.87
N ARG A 77 2.73 -17.98 -2.96
CA ARG A 77 2.84 -17.61 -1.55
C ARG A 77 4.07 -16.74 -1.29
N HIS A 78 4.04 -15.96 -0.21
CA HIS A 78 5.25 -15.30 0.29
C HIS A 78 6.32 -16.33 0.63
N GLY A 79 7.58 -15.98 0.37
CA GLY A 79 8.73 -16.86 0.62
C GLY A 79 8.85 -18.06 -0.32
N ALA A 80 7.93 -18.26 -1.27
CA ALA A 80 8.02 -19.36 -2.24
C ALA A 80 9.07 -19.13 -3.34
N ALA A 81 9.47 -17.88 -3.55
CA ALA A 81 10.47 -17.48 -4.52
C ALA A 81 11.25 -16.26 -4.02
N LEU A 82 12.45 -16.04 -4.56
CA LEU A 82 13.20 -14.82 -4.31
C LEU A 82 12.48 -13.61 -4.92
N PRO A 83 12.36 -12.50 -4.18
CA PRO A 83 11.70 -11.33 -4.70
C PRO A 83 12.54 -10.63 -5.77
N GLN A 84 11.87 -10.06 -6.75
CA GLN A 84 12.45 -9.32 -7.87
C GLN A 84 11.78 -7.95 -8.00
N GLY A 85 12.44 -7.02 -8.69
CA GLY A 85 11.85 -5.72 -9.04
C GLY A 85 10.67 -5.86 -10.01
N LEU A 86 9.77 -4.87 -10.00
CA LEU A 86 8.58 -4.89 -10.86
C LEU A 86 8.93 -4.93 -12.35
N ASP A 87 9.83 -4.04 -12.81
CA ASP A 87 10.16 -3.95 -14.24
C ASP A 87 10.82 -5.22 -14.77
N SER A 88 11.81 -5.76 -14.05
CA SER A 88 12.49 -7.00 -14.41
C SER A 88 11.53 -8.20 -14.40
N SER A 89 10.62 -8.26 -13.43
CA SER A 89 9.60 -9.32 -13.37
C SER A 89 8.64 -9.23 -14.56
N LEU A 90 8.13 -8.03 -14.87
CA LEU A 90 7.24 -7.81 -16.01
C LEU A 90 7.92 -8.14 -17.35
N GLN A 91 9.21 -7.79 -17.51
CA GLN A 91 10.00 -8.16 -18.68
C GLN A 91 10.15 -9.68 -18.80
N GLN A 92 10.54 -10.37 -17.72
CA GLN A 92 10.66 -11.84 -17.70
C GLN A 92 9.34 -12.53 -18.01
N TRP A 93 8.24 -11.93 -17.56
CA TRP A 93 6.89 -12.42 -17.78
C TRP A 93 6.37 -12.19 -19.20
N GLY A 94 7.03 -11.33 -19.99
CA GLY A 94 6.74 -11.12 -21.42
C GLY A 94 6.11 -9.77 -21.75
N VAL A 95 6.01 -8.83 -20.79
CA VAL A 95 5.54 -7.46 -21.05
C VAL A 95 6.68 -6.66 -21.66
N ALA A 96 6.85 -6.78 -22.98
CA ALA A 96 8.00 -6.23 -23.70
C ALA A 96 7.95 -4.70 -23.87
N ALA A 97 6.76 -4.12 -24.02
CA ALA A 97 6.59 -2.69 -24.27
C ALA A 97 6.83 -1.85 -22.99
N PRO A 98 7.80 -0.91 -22.97
CA PRO A 98 8.07 -0.07 -21.80
C PRO A 98 6.86 0.76 -21.36
N GLY A 99 6.09 1.30 -22.31
CA GLY A 99 4.87 2.06 -22.02
C GLY A 99 3.80 1.23 -21.29
N GLN A 100 3.69 -0.06 -21.61
CA GLN A 100 2.77 -0.97 -20.92
C GLN A 100 3.23 -1.25 -19.48
N ARG A 101 4.55 -1.44 -19.26
CA ARG A 101 5.12 -1.61 -17.91
C ARG A 101 4.94 -0.37 -17.06
N GLN A 102 5.17 0.82 -17.62
CA GLN A 102 4.93 2.09 -16.92
C GLN A 102 3.45 2.30 -16.57
N ALA A 103 2.55 1.98 -17.49
CA ALA A 103 1.10 2.07 -17.24
C ALA A 103 0.68 1.11 -16.11
N LEU A 104 1.22 -0.11 -16.06
CA LEU A 104 0.98 -1.05 -14.95
C LEU A 104 1.55 -0.55 -13.63
N ALA A 105 2.78 -0.02 -13.63
CA ALA A 105 3.39 0.55 -12.43
C ALA A 105 2.58 1.73 -11.87
N ARG A 106 2.05 2.59 -12.75
CA ARG A 106 1.15 3.68 -12.37
C ARG A 106 -0.16 3.16 -11.77
N ARG A 107 -0.83 2.20 -12.43
CA ARG A 107 -2.07 1.58 -11.92
C ARG A 107 -1.86 0.90 -10.57
N LEU A 108 -0.71 0.23 -10.39
CA LEU A 108 -0.34 -0.40 -9.13
C LEU A 108 -0.19 0.63 -8.02
N ARG A 109 0.51 1.73 -8.29
CA ARG A 109 0.63 2.86 -7.36
C ARG A 109 -0.74 3.41 -6.97
N GLU A 110 -1.56 3.77 -7.95
CA GLU A 110 -2.89 4.34 -7.75
C GLU A 110 -3.77 3.40 -6.92
N ALA A 111 -3.79 2.10 -7.24
CA ALA A 111 -4.58 1.11 -6.49
C ALA A 111 -4.09 0.92 -5.05
N SER A 112 -2.77 0.88 -4.83
CA SER A 112 -2.19 0.69 -3.50
C SER A 112 -2.42 1.93 -2.61
N GLU A 113 -2.18 3.12 -3.16
CA GLU A 113 -2.41 4.39 -2.47
C GLU A 113 -3.90 4.61 -2.18
N ALA A 114 -4.79 4.22 -3.10
CA ALA A 114 -6.24 4.24 -2.86
C ALA A 114 -6.69 3.30 -1.74
N ALA A 115 -6.07 2.10 -1.63
CA ALA A 115 -6.38 1.16 -0.54
C ALA A 115 -6.02 1.76 0.84
N MET A 116 -4.86 2.41 0.95
CA MET A 116 -4.49 3.12 2.18
C MET A 116 -5.36 4.36 2.41
N ALA A 117 -5.76 5.09 1.37
CA ALA A 117 -6.69 6.21 1.51
C ALA A 117 -8.04 5.76 2.09
N ALA A 118 -8.58 4.63 1.59
CA ALA A 118 -9.81 4.05 2.10
C ALA A 118 -9.68 3.61 3.56
N LEU A 119 -8.53 3.06 3.94
CA LEU A 119 -8.21 2.72 5.33
C LEU A 119 -8.19 3.98 6.21
N VAL A 120 -7.49 5.04 5.79
CA VAL A 120 -7.41 6.31 6.52
C VAL A 120 -8.81 6.93 6.71
N ALA A 121 -9.64 6.90 5.67
CA ALA A 121 -11.03 7.35 5.75
C ALA A 121 -11.83 6.52 6.76
N SER A 122 -11.70 5.20 6.73
CA SER A 122 -12.36 4.30 7.67
C SER A 122 -11.91 4.54 9.11
N GLU A 123 -10.61 4.78 9.34
CA GLU A 123 -10.08 5.13 10.68
C GLU A 123 -10.65 6.45 11.22
N ALA A 124 -10.96 7.42 10.34
CA ALA A 124 -11.51 8.71 10.74
C ALA A 124 -12.94 8.59 11.30
N GLU A 125 -13.67 7.54 10.92
CA GLU A 125 -15.02 7.25 11.41
C GLU A 125 -15.02 6.55 12.79
N LEU A 126 -13.86 6.04 13.23
CA LEU A 126 -13.72 5.32 14.49
C LEU A 126 -13.44 6.25 15.68
N SER A 127 -14.14 6.01 16.79
CA SER A 127 -13.83 6.64 18.07
C SER A 127 -12.40 6.28 18.54
N PRO A 128 -11.78 7.12 19.40
CA PRO A 128 -10.48 6.81 19.99
C PRO A 128 -10.42 5.42 20.64
N GLN A 129 -11.47 4.99 21.33
CA GLN A 129 -11.53 3.69 21.98
C GLN A 129 -11.54 2.55 20.95
N GLN A 130 -12.32 2.68 19.88
CA GLN A 130 -12.37 1.69 18.79
C GLN A 130 -11.04 1.57 18.04
N ARG A 131 -10.28 2.65 17.92
CA ARG A 131 -8.95 2.64 17.31
C ARG A 131 -7.88 2.03 18.21
N GLY A 132 -8.12 1.88 19.52
CA GLY A 132 -7.10 1.48 20.49
C GLY A 132 -6.32 2.65 21.08
N GLY A 133 -6.86 3.87 21.01
CA GLY A 133 -6.31 5.09 21.60
C GLY A 133 -6.46 6.30 20.67
N ALA A 134 -6.38 7.51 21.23
CA ALA A 134 -6.52 8.77 20.47
C ALA A 134 -5.47 8.94 19.36
N ARG A 135 -4.31 8.30 19.50
CA ARG A 135 -3.18 8.35 18.56
C ARG A 135 -2.96 7.05 17.79
N ALA A 136 -3.78 6.03 18.04
CA ALA A 136 -3.68 4.76 17.33
C ALA A 136 -4.11 4.96 15.87
N ARG A 137 -3.27 4.49 14.96
CA ARG A 137 -3.44 4.61 13.51
C ARG A 137 -2.53 3.64 12.77
N THR A 138 -2.89 3.34 11.54
CA THR A 138 -2.09 2.52 10.64
C THR A 138 -1.15 3.41 9.84
N ASP A 139 0.16 3.20 10.00
CA ASP A 139 1.19 3.93 9.24
C ASP A 139 1.66 3.16 8.00
N ILE A 140 1.52 1.84 7.99
CA ILE A 140 2.00 0.96 6.92
C ILE A 140 0.89 -0.01 6.51
N LEU A 141 0.63 -0.08 5.21
CA LEU A 141 -0.27 -1.05 4.62
C LEU A 141 0.49 -1.88 3.57
N GLY A 142 0.49 -3.20 3.75
CA GLY A 142 0.90 -4.13 2.70
C GLY A 142 -0.30 -4.54 1.86
N VAL A 143 -0.22 -4.41 0.53
CA VAL A 143 -1.26 -4.90 -0.39
C VAL A 143 -0.65 -5.87 -1.38
N ASP A 144 -1.20 -7.06 -1.42
CA ASP A 144 -0.83 -8.11 -2.38
C ASP A 144 -1.72 -8.04 -3.60
N PHE A 145 -1.09 -8.06 -4.77
CA PHE A 145 -1.76 -8.14 -6.06
C PHE A 145 -1.34 -9.39 -6.81
N LEU A 146 -2.22 -9.86 -7.67
CA LEU A 146 -1.94 -10.81 -8.73
C LEU A 146 -2.07 -10.09 -10.07
N LEU A 147 -1.13 -10.33 -10.98
CA LEU A 147 -1.30 -9.92 -12.36
C LEU A 147 -2.09 -11.00 -13.12
N ALA A 148 -3.31 -10.64 -13.53
CA ALA A 148 -4.22 -11.47 -14.30
C ALA A 148 -4.30 -10.98 -15.76
N CYS A 149 -4.82 -11.83 -16.66
CA CYS A 149 -5.29 -11.39 -17.97
C CYS A 149 -6.74 -11.77 -18.10
N VAL A 150 -7.56 -10.74 -18.31
CA VAL A 150 -9.00 -10.84 -18.50
C VAL A 150 -9.28 -10.29 -19.88
N ASP A 151 -9.87 -11.10 -20.75
CA ASP A 151 -10.22 -10.73 -22.13
C ASP A 151 -9.06 -10.12 -22.96
N GLY A 152 -7.84 -10.61 -22.73
CA GLY A 152 -6.64 -10.12 -23.42
C GLY A 152 -5.99 -8.88 -22.80
N ALA A 153 -6.57 -8.30 -21.75
CA ALA A 153 -6.05 -7.15 -21.03
C ALA A 153 -5.39 -7.55 -19.71
N LEU A 154 -4.25 -6.94 -19.39
CA LEU A 154 -3.57 -7.15 -18.11
C LEU A 154 -4.29 -6.39 -16.99
N GLU A 155 -4.64 -7.12 -15.93
CA GLU A 155 -5.37 -6.60 -14.77
C GLU A 155 -4.65 -6.88 -13.46
N LEU A 156 -4.74 -5.93 -12.53
CA LEU A 156 -4.24 -6.06 -11.17
C LEU A 156 -5.40 -6.49 -10.28
N VAL A 157 -5.30 -7.68 -9.70
CA VAL A 157 -6.30 -8.21 -8.78
C VAL A 157 -5.75 -8.15 -7.36
N ALA A 158 -6.32 -7.30 -6.51
CA ALA A 158 -5.97 -7.25 -5.10
C ALA A 158 -6.40 -8.56 -4.42
N LEU A 159 -5.44 -9.24 -3.77
CA LEU A 159 -5.66 -10.53 -3.11
C LEU A 159 -5.94 -10.36 -1.63
N ALA A 160 -5.09 -9.60 -0.95
CA ALA A 160 -5.13 -9.45 0.50
C ALA A 160 -4.37 -8.21 0.93
N THR A 161 -4.70 -7.72 2.13
CA THR A 161 -3.84 -6.79 2.86
C THR A 161 -3.04 -7.58 3.89
N ASN A 162 -1.71 -7.52 3.80
CA ASN A 162 -0.81 -8.23 4.71
C ASN A 162 0.48 -7.45 4.94
N SER A 163 0.43 -6.50 5.88
CA SER A 163 1.56 -5.63 6.17
C SER A 163 2.81 -6.40 6.57
N GLN A 164 2.70 -7.44 7.40
CA GLN A 164 3.87 -8.22 7.83
C GLN A 164 4.55 -8.94 6.67
N ARG A 165 3.78 -9.72 5.88
CA ARG A 165 4.35 -10.51 4.78
C ARG A 165 4.84 -9.66 3.61
N CYS A 166 4.12 -8.59 3.29
CA CYS A 166 4.61 -7.60 2.33
C CYS A 166 5.89 -6.94 2.84
N LEU A 167 5.97 -6.61 4.13
CA LEU A 167 7.17 -6.02 4.72
C LEU A 167 8.37 -6.95 4.63
N GLU A 168 8.22 -8.21 5.02
CA GLU A 168 9.25 -9.25 4.89
C GLU A 168 9.75 -9.37 3.44
N THR A 169 8.81 -9.45 2.49
CA THR A 169 9.13 -9.64 1.06
C THR A 169 9.82 -8.42 0.47
N CYS A 170 9.31 -7.22 0.75
CA CYS A 170 9.86 -5.96 0.27
C CYS A 170 11.21 -5.63 0.91
N ALA A 171 11.39 -5.92 2.21
CA ALA A 171 12.68 -5.74 2.88
C ALA A 171 13.75 -6.67 2.32
N LEU A 172 13.40 -7.93 2.02
CA LEU A 172 14.30 -8.87 1.35
C LEU A 172 14.67 -8.38 -0.06
N ALA A 173 13.68 -7.91 -0.83
CA ALA A 173 13.90 -7.35 -2.17
C ALA A 173 14.86 -6.15 -2.13
N GLU A 174 14.66 -5.24 -1.17
CA GLU A 174 15.51 -4.09 -0.98
C GLU A 174 16.94 -4.48 -0.56
N ALA A 175 17.10 -5.44 0.35
CA ALA A 175 18.41 -5.94 0.75
C ALA A 175 19.17 -6.57 -0.42
N MET A 176 18.48 -7.36 -1.25
CA MET A 176 19.05 -7.94 -2.46
C MET A 176 19.41 -6.87 -3.50
N GLY A 177 18.55 -5.87 -3.70
CA GLY A 177 18.81 -4.74 -4.60
C GLY A 177 20.03 -3.93 -4.18
N ARG A 178 20.16 -3.63 -2.88
CA ARG A 178 21.34 -2.93 -2.34
C ARG A 178 22.64 -3.67 -2.63
N ALA A 179 22.64 -5.00 -2.59
CA ALA A 179 23.82 -5.82 -2.90
C ALA A 179 24.29 -5.67 -4.37
N VAL A 180 23.41 -5.20 -5.27
CA VAL A 180 23.71 -4.95 -6.68
C VAL A 180 23.64 -3.47 -7.07
N GLY A 181 23.59 -2.56 -6.10
CA GLY A 181 23.64 -1.11 -6.32
C GLY A 181 22.30 -0.44 -6.66
N GLU A 182 21.16 -1.13 -6.49
CA GLU A 182 19.85 -0.52 -6.66
C GLU A 182 19.54 0.46 -5.51
N PRO A 183 18.79 1.55 -5.79
CA PRO A 183 18.36 2.48 -4.75
C PRO A 183 17.47 1.79 -3.73
N GLY A 184 17.57 2.24 -2.47
CA GLY A 184 16.69 1.80 -1.39
C GLY A 184 15.24 2.21 -1.62
N GLY A 185 14.33 1.57 -0.89
CA GLY A 185 12.93 1.96 -0.84
C GLY A 185 12.73 3.22 -0.01
N GLU A 186 11.55 3.82 -0.12
CA GLU A 186 11.21 5.07 0.59
C GLU A 186 10.65 4.81 2.00
N LEU A 187 10.45 3.55 2.39
CA LEU A 187 9.74 3.17 3.62
C LEU A 187 10.37 3.80 4.87
N ALA A 188 11.69 3.65 5.04
CA ALA A 188 12.38 4.14 6.22
C ALA A 188 12.26 5.67 6.34
N ARG A 189 12.41 6.39 5.22
CA ARG A 189 12.27 7.85 5.18
C ARG A 189 10.85 8.28 5.53
N LEU A 190 9.86 7.73 4.83
CA LEU A 190 8.45 8.09 5.01
C LEU A 190 7.93 7.77 6.41
N LEU A 191 8.31 6.62 6.98
CA LEU A 191 7.93 6.24 8.34
C LEU A 191 8.59 7.17 9.36
N SER A 192 9.88 7.48 9.18
CA SER A 192 10.60 8.41 10.05
C SER A 192 9.96 9.80 10.02
N GLU A 193 9.62 10.31 8.83
CA GLU A 193 8.90 11.59 8.68
C GLU A 193 7.55 11.57 9.38
N ALA A 194 6.76 10.50 9.21
CA ALA A 194 5.48 10.35 9.86
C ALA A 194 5.60 10.28 11.40
N MET A 195 6.60 9.55 11.91
CA MET A 195 6.88 9.43 13.34
C MET A 195 7.36 10.75 13.96
N LEU A 196 8.31 11.42 13.31
CA LEU A 196 8.82 12.72 13.75
C LEU A 196 7.71 13.76 13.76
N HIS A 197 6.88 13.79 12.73
CA HIS A 197 5.73 14.69 12.67
C HIS A 197 4.76 14.44 13.83
N ARG A 198 4.46 13.17 14.17
CA ARG A 198 3.63 12.85 15.35
C ARG A 198 4.26 13.33 16.64
N ALA A 199 5.56 13.07 16.82
CA ALA A 199 6.26 13.49 18.02
C ALA A 199 6.21 15.00 18.17
N GLN A 200 6.42 15.76 17.09
CA GLN A 200 6.28 17.21 17.07
C GLN A 200 4.85 17.65 17.40
N CYS A 201 3.83 17.05 16.81
CA CYS A 201 2.43 17.35 17.13
C CYS A 201 2.13 17.11 18.62
N HIS A 202 2.60 15.99 19.17
CA HIS A 202 2.42 15.67 20.59
C HIS A 202 3.12 16.67 21.51
N LEU A 203 4.31 17.14 21.15
CA LEU A 203 5.05 18.12 21.93
C LEU A 203 4.36 19.48 22.00
N VAL A 204 3.52 19.83 21.02
CA VAL A 204 2.90 21.15 20.94
C VAL A 204 1.41 21.14 21.31
N GLU A 205 0.77 19.97 21.29
CA GLU A 205 -0.63 19.79 21.67
C GLU A 205 -0.95 20.40 23.06
N GLY A 206 -2.05 21.14 23.14
CA GLY A 206 -2.53 21.80 24.36
C GLY A 206 -1.74 23.05 24.76
N LYS A 207 -0.61 23.37 24.10
CA LYS A 207 0.15 24.58 24.39
C LYS A 207 -0.57 25.83 23.89
N ASP A 208 -0.34 26.93 24.60
CA ASP A 208 -0.82 28.25 24.21
C ASP A 208 0.20 28.93 23.28
N ILE A 209 -0.26 29.47 22.15
CA ILE A 209 0.54 30.33 21.27
C ILE A 209 -0.01 31.75 21.30
N LEU A 210 0.89 32.72 21.51
CA LEU A 210 0.56 34.15 21.46
C LEU A 210 0.95 34.70 20.09
N LEU A 211 -0.04 35.21 19.37
CA LEU A 211 0.17 35.80 18.05
C LEU A 211 0.27 37.33 18.15
N ILE A 212 1.49 37.88 18.01
CA ILE A 212 1.77 39.33 18.05
C ILE A 212 2.07 39.86 16.65
N GLY A 213 1.51 41.03 16.28
CA GLY A 213 1.78 41.71 15.01
C GLY A 213 0.99 41.12 13.84
N ALA A 214 -0.08 41.80 13.40
CA ALA A 214 -1.07 41.21 12.48
C ALA A 214 -1.81 42.17 11.55
N GLY A 215 -1.32 43.39 11.32
CA GLY A 215 -2.00 44.31 10.40
C GLY A 215 -1.83 43.89 8.94
N GLY A 216 -2.93 43.61 8.23
CA GLY A 216 -2.98 43.67 6.76
C GLY A 216 -3.05 42.37 5.95
N VAL A 217 -2.96 41.18 6.56
CA VAL A 217 -3.04 39.88 5.83
C VAL A 217 -3.93 38.89 6.59
N SER A 218 -4.78 38.16 5.85
CA SER A 218 -5.59 37.07 6.41
C SER A 218 -4.71 35.97 7.01
N LYS A 219 -5.00 35.58 8.26
CA LYS A 219 -4.27 34.56 9.02
C LYS A 219 -5.06 33.27 9.22
N SER A 220 -6.02 32.99 8.34
CA SER A 220 -6.83 31.76 8.41
C SER A 220 -5.97 30.50 8.49
N PHE A 221 -4.82 30.48 7.79
CA PHE A 221 -3.86 29.38 7.83
C PHE A 221 -3.26 29.14 9.22
N VAL A 222 -3.08 30.17 10.05
CA VAL A 222 -2.56 30.03 11.43
C VAL A 222 -3.60 29.33 12.30
N TRP A 223 -4.87 29.68 12.14
CA TRP A 223 -5.98 29.06 12.87
C TRP A 223 -6.22 27.62 12.41
N GLU A 224 -6.07 27.36 11.11
CA GLU A 224 -6.13 26.00 10.55
C GLU A 224 -4.98 25.14 11.06
N ALA A 225 -3.74 25.65 11.02
CA ALA A 225 -2.58 24.98 11.58
C ALA A 225 -2.74 24.75 13.10
N ALA A 226 -3.23 25.75 13.85
CA ALA A 226 -3.45 25.61 15.28
C ALA A 226 -4.47 24.51 15.61
N ARG A 227 -5.56 24.40 14.84
CA ARG A 227 -6.51 23.29 14.96
C ARG A 227 -5.86 21.94 14.64
N LEU A 228 -5.07 21.88 13.56
CA LEU A 228 -4.37 20.67 13.15
C LEU A 228 -3.38 20.16 14.21
N TYR A 229 -2.67 21.08 14.87
CA TYR A 229 -1.67 20.76 15.90
C TYR A 229 -2.22 20.71 17.33
N GLY A 230 -3.52 20.96 17.53
CA GLY A 230 -4.13 21.00 18.86
C GLY A 230 -3.65 22.17 19.73
N LEU A 231 -3.27 23.29 19.12
CA LEU A 231 -2.79 24.50 19.80
C LEU A 231 -3.94 25.39 20.25
N ARG A 232 -3.76 26.05 21.40
CA ARG A 232 -4.65 27.11 21.89
C ARG A 232 -4.07 28.46 21.44
N VAL A 233 -4.79 29.20 20.61
CA VAL A 233 -4.30 30.49 20.12
C VAL A 233 -4.92 31.61 20.94
N SER A 234 -4.06 32.47 21.48
CA SER A 234 -4.44 33.72 22.14
C SER A 234 -3.86 34.90 21.37
N GLY A 235 -4.62 36.00 21.28
CA GLY A 235 -4.17 37.22 20.60
C GLY A 235 -4.72 38.47 21.30
N PRO A 236 -4.03 39.62 21.23
CA PRO A 236 -4.54 40.87 21.75
C PRO A 236 -5.71 41.32 20.85
N GLY A 237 -6.94 41.30 21.39
CA GLY A 237 -8.16 41.61 20.63
C GLY A 237 -9.38 40.73 20.91
N ARG A 238 -9.39 39.95 21.99
CA ARG A 238 -10.63 39.63 22.71
C ARG A 238 -10.78 40.57 23.90
#